data_AF-A0A1Y0RN69-F1
#
_entry.id   AF-A0A1Y0RN69-F1
#
_cell.length_a   1.000
_cell.length_b   1.000
_cell.length_c   1.000
_cell.angle_alpha   90.00
_cell.angle_beta   90.00
_cell.angle_gamma   90.00
#
_symmetry.space_group_name_H-M   'P 1'
#
loop_
_entity.id
_entity.type
_entity.pdbx_description
1 polymer ?
#
loop_
_entity_poly.entity_id
_entity_poly.type
_entity_poly.pdbx_seq_one_letter_code
_entity_poly.pdbx_strand_id
1 'polypeptide(L)'
;MIRSFRRYHRQLAIVLCLPLFLTVLTGMSYTIINEWFHQHELGEFLLKLHTLEILHLEQIYPLLNGLGLIGLLITGFSMTGLFRKRTDTTSQG
;
A
#
# COMPACT_ATOMS: atom_id res chain seq x y z
N MET A 1 -22.35 11.39 -6.24
CA MET A 1 -20.88 11.58 -6.20
C MET A 1 -20.13 10.50 -5.40
N ILE A 2 -20.61 10.06 -4.22
CA ILE A 2 -19.88 9.11 -3.35
C ILE A 2 -19.73 7.69 -3.94
N ARG A 3 -20.70 7.21 -4.75
CA ARG A 3 -20.65 5.87 -5.38
C ARG A 3 -19.50 5.72 -6.39
N SER A 4 -19.22 6.75 -7.18
CA SER A 4 -18.14 6.71 -8.19
C SER A 4 -16.77 6.65 -7.51
N PHE A 5 -16.57 7.45 -6.45
CA PHE A 5 -15.37 7.40 -5.61
C PHE A 5 -15.08 5.98 -5.10
N ARG A 6 -16.11 5.28 -4.63
CA ARG A 6 -16.00 3.90 -4.13
C ARG A 6 -15.63 2.89 -5.22
N ARG A 7 -16.03 3.13 -6.48
CA ARG A 7 -15.64 2.29 -7.63
C ARG A 7 -14.19 2.54 -8.05
N TYR A 8 -13.77 3.81 -8.12
CA TYR A 8 -12.39 4.18 -8.44
C TYR A 8 -11.41 3.72 -7.36
N HIS A 9 -11.73 3.93 -6.08
CA HIS A 9 -10.92 3.43 -4.97
C HIS A 9 -10.75 1.91 -5.05
N ARG A 10 -11.80 1.15 -5.34
CA ARG A 10 -11.70 -0.31 -5.47
C ARG A 10 -10.76 -0.74 -6.61
N GLN A 11 -10.81 -0.07 -7.76
CA GLN A 11 -9.93 -0.38 -8.89
C GLN A 11 -8.47 0.00 -8.57
N LEU A 12 -8.24 1.22 -8.07
CA LEU A 12 -6.92 1.67 -7.62
C LEU A 12 -6.37 0.77 -6.51
N ALA A 13 -7.19 0.36 -5.55
CA ALA A 13 -6.80 -0.51 -4.46
C ALA A 13 -6.30 -1.85 -4.97
N ILE A 14 -6.98 -2.47 -5.94
CA ILE A 14 -6.51 -3.75 -6.50
C ILE A 14 -5.18 -3.57 -7.24
N VAL A 15 -5.07 -2.53 -8.07
CA VAL A 15 -3.86 -2.28 -8.88
C VAL A 15 -2.66 -1.89 -8.01
N LEU A 16 -2.86 -1.11 -6.94
CA LEU A 16 -1.80 -0.63 -6.05
C LEU A 16 -1.52 -1.59 -4.89
N CYS A 17 -2.48 -2.39 -4.41
CA CYS A 17 -2.21 -3.40 -3.37
C CYS A 17 -1.27 -4.48 -3.86
N LEU A 18 -1.35 -4.89 -5.13
CA LEU A 18 -0.46 -5.91 -5.70
C LEU A 18 1.03 -5.54 -5.55
N PRO A 19 1.49 -4.38 -6.08
CA PRO A 19 2.87 -3.96 -5.95
C PRO A 19 3.24 -3.61 -4.50
N LEU A 20 2.32 -3.03 -3.72
CA LEU A 20 2.57 -2.77 -2.29
C LEU A 20 2.78 -4.05 -1.50
N PHE A 21 1.95 -5.07 -1.73
CA PHE A 21 2.07 -6.37 -1.08
C PHE A 21 3.40 -7.03 -1.42
N LEU A 22 3.79 -7.01 -2.70
CA LEU A 22 5.07 -7.53 -3.16
C LEU A 22 6.25 -6.77 -2.52
N THR A 23 6.16 -5.45 -2.42
CA THR A 23 7.18 -4.59 -1.79
C THR A 23 7.33 -4.91 -0.30
N VAL A 24 6.23 -5.06 0.43
CA VAL A 24 6.24 -5.44 1.85
C VAL A 24 6.78 -6.86 2.02
N LEU A 25 6.33 -7.81 1.19
CA LEU A 25 6.77 -9.20 1.25
C LEU A 25 8.28 -9.32 1.00
N THR A 26 8.77 -8.69 -0.06
CA THR A 26 10.21 -8.67 -0.38
C THR A 26 11.04 -7.97 0.66
N GLY A 27 10.56 -6.85 1.23
CA GLY A 27 11.23 -6.15 2.32
C GLY A 27 11.36 -7.02 3.58
N MET A 28 10.28 -7.71 3.97
CA MET A 28 10.32 -8.67 5.08
C MET A 28 11.22 -9.86 4.79
N SER A 29 11.13 -10.43 3.58
CA SER A 29 11.99 -11.54 3.15
C SER A 29 13.46 -11.14 3.12
N TYR A 30 13.77 -9.90 2.73
CA TYR A 30 15.14 -9.37 2.74
C TYR A 30 15.71 -9.39 4.16
N THR A 31 14.98 -8.84 5.14
CA THR A 31 15.41 -8.88 6.55
C THR A 31 15.65 -10.30 7.02
N ILE A 32 14.72 -11.23 6.74
CA ILE A 32 14.88 -12.63 7.16
C ILE A 32 16.12 -13.25 6.49
N ILE A 33 16.25 -13.16 5.17
CA ILE A 33 17.31 -13.86 4.41
C ILE A 33 18.68 -13.23 4.66
N ASN A 34 18.76 -11.90 4.64
CA ASN A 34 20.02 -11.19 4.79
C ASN A 34 20.45 -11.13 6.26
N GLU A 35 19.56 -10.78 7.20
CA GLU A 35 19.95 -10.60 8.61
C GLU A 35 19.94 -11.92 9.39
N TRP A 36 18.99 -12.84 9.15
CA TRP A 36 18.94 -14.08 9.93
C TRP A 36 19.78 -15.18 9.28
N PHE A 37 19.66 -15.34 7.95
CA PHE A 37 20.37 -16.41 7.23
C PHE A 37 21.75 -15.99 6.69
N HIS A 38 22.11 -14.70 6.78
CA HIS A 38 23.39 -14.15 6.27
C HIS A 38 23.64 -14.46 4.77
N GLN A 39 22.56 -14.64 4.01
CA GLN A 39 22.61 -14.95 2.59
C GLN A 39 22.57 -13.67 1.75
N HIS A 40 23.73 -13.01 1.65
CA HIS A 40 23.86 -11.70 1.00
C HIS A 40 23.47 -11.72 -0.49
N GLU A 41 23.80 -12.77 -1.25
CA GLU A 41 23.44 -12.86 -2.68
C GLU A 41 21.92 -12.90 -2.89
N LEU A 42 21.20 -13.68 -2.08
CA LEU A 42 19.75 -13.73 -2.14
C LEU A 42 19.12 -12.43 -1.61
N GLY A 43 19.76 -11.77 -0.63
CA GLY A 43 19.38 -10.45 -0.15
C GLY A 43 19.46 -9.39 -1.26
N GLU A 44 20.55 -9.33 -2.01
CA GLU A 44 20.69 -8.43 -3.16
C GLU A 44 19.65 -8.72 -4.25
N PHE A 45 19.39 -10.00 -4.55
CA PHE A 45 18.35 -10.36 -5.51
C PHE A 45 16.96 -9.88 -5.06
N LEU A 46 16.65 -10.02 -3.77
CA LEU A 46 15.41 -9.52 -3.19
C LEU A 46 15.32 -8.00 -3.24
N LEU A 47 16.43 -7.27 -3.02
CA LEU A 47 16.44 -5.82 -3.17
C LEU A 47 16.18 -5.39 -4.62
N LYS A 48 16.80 -6.04 -5.59
CA LYS A 48 16.53 -5.80 -7.02
C LYS A 48 15.07 -6.04 -7.40
N LEU A 49 14.44 -7.04 -6.79
CA LEU A 49 13.02 -7.34 -6.99
C LEU A 49 12.12 -6.35 -6.25
N HIS A 50 12.51 -5.93 -5.04
CA HIS A 50 11.82 -4.94 -4.20
C HIS A 50 11.74 -3.57 -4.88
N THR A 51 12.84 -3.11 -5.48
CA THR A 51 12.90 -1.84 -6.22
C THR A 51 12.39 -1.97 -7.64
N LEU A 52 12.13 -3.18 -8.15
CA LEU A 52 11.93 -3.45 -9.59
C LEU A 52 13.07 -2.88 -10.46
N GLU A 53 14.29 -2.93 -9.94
CA GLU A 53 15.52 -2.60 -10.66
C GLU A 53 15.66 -3.43 -11.95
N ILE A 54 15.17 -4.67 -11.93
CA ILE A 54 15.06 -5.56 -13.11
C ILE A 54 14.31 -4.93 -14.31
N LEU A 55 13.46 -3.93 -14.08
CA LEU A 55 12.71 -3.21 -15.12
C LEU A 55 13.20 -1.77 -15.32
N HIS A 56 14.33 -1.38 -14.70
CA HIS A 56 14.82 0.01 -14.63
C HIS A 56 13.81 1.01 -14.04
N LEU A 57 12.91 0.53 -13.17
CA LEU A 57 11.87 1.36 -12.54
C LEU A 57 12.21 1.74 -11.09
N GLU A 58 13.44 1.49 -10.65
CA GLU A 58 13.91 1.63 -9.26
C GLU A 58 13.64 2.99 -8.60
N GLN A 59 13.60 4.07 -9.38
CA GLN A 59 13.33 5.41 -8.88
C GLN A 59 11.84 5.75 -8.87
N ILE A 60 11.11 5.31 -9.90
CA ILE A 60 9.71 5.70 -10.13
C ILE A 60 8.77 4.79 -9.35
N TYR A 61 9.07 3.49 -9.28
CA TYR A 61 8.19 2.50 -8.68
C TYR A 61 7.99 2.69 -7.17
N PRO A 62 9.03 2.89 -6.34
CA PRO A 62 8.83 3.17 -4.92
C PRO A 62 8.04 4.45 -4.67
N LEU A 63 8.24 5.48 -5.50
CA LEU A 63 7.48 6.73 -5.43
C LEU A 63 6.00 6.52 -5.76
N LEU A 64 5.68 5.77 -6.82
CA LEU A 64 4.31 5.42 -7.18
C LEU A 64 3.64 4.57 -6.10
N ASN A 65 4.37 3.61 -5.52
CA ASN A 65 3.87 2.81 -4.40
C ASN A 65 3.57 3.68 -3.18
N GLY A 66 4.48 4.57 -2.79
CA GLY A 66 4.28 5.50 -1.67
C GLY A 66 3.09 6.43 -1.90
N LEU A 67 2.99 7.05 -3.08
CA LEU A 67 1.88 7.94 -3.42
C LEU A 67 0.55 7.17 -3.51
N GLY A 68 0.59 5.97 -4.09
CA GLY A 68 -0.55 5.07 -4.18
C GLY A 68 -1.06 4.64 -2.80
N LEU A 69 -0.16 4.28 -1.89
CA LEU A 69 -0.48 3.95 -0.50
C LEU A 69 -1.14 5.14 0.22
N ILE A 70 -0.55 6.34 0.12
CA ILE A 70 -1.11 7.56 0.72
C ILE A 70 -2.51 7.82 0.16
N GLY A 71 -2.68 7.73 -1.16
CA GLY A 71 -3.97 7.91 -1.82
C GLY A 71 -5.01 6.90 -1.34
N LEU A 72 -4.63 5.62 -1.23
CA LEU A 72 -5.50 4.56 -0.70
C LEU A 72 -5.87 4.79 0.77
N LEU A 73 -4.94 5.23 1.61
CA LEU A 73 -5.22 5.54 3.00
C LEU A 73 -6.20 6.70 3.12
N ILE A 74 -5.93 7.84 2.47
CA ILE A 74 -6.81 9.02 2.54
C ILE A 74 -8.23 8.67 2.06
N THR A 75 -8.32 8.00 0.90
CA THR A 75 -9.63 7.63 0.34
C THR A 75 -10.33 6.53 1.16
N GLY A 76 -9.58 5.58 1.70
CA GLY A 76 -10.08 4.53 2.60
C GLY A 76 -10.65 5.11 3.89
N PHE A 77 -9.90 5.98 4.58
CA PHE A 77 -10.34 6.67 5.80
C PHE A 77 -11.57 7.55 5.56
N SER A 78 -11.64 8.22 4.41
CA SER A 78 -12.81 9.00 4.01
C SER A 78 -14.07 8.13 3.85
N MET A 79 -13.92 6.86 3.44
CA MET A 79 -15.04 5.94 3.20
C MET A 79 -15.46 5.10 4.41
N THR A 80 -14.54 4.75 5.32
CA THR A 80 -14.85 3.95 6.52
C THR A 80 -15.68 4.73 7.54
N GLY A 81 -15.79 6.06 7.40
CA GLY A 81 -16.66 6.85 8.25
C GLY A 81 -16.17 6.93 9.70
N LEU A 82 -14.87 6.77 9.94
CA LEU A 82 -14.25 6.99 11.26
C LEU A 82 -14.57 8.39 11.83
N PHE A 83 -14.81 9.37 10.96
CA PHE A 83 -15.22 10.73 11.32
C PHE A 83 -16.75 10.94 11.35
N ARG A 84 -17.56 9.89 11.22
CA ARG A 84 -19.02 10.02 11.28
C ARG A 84 -19.42 10.25 12.74
N LYS A 85 -19.44 11.53 13.14
CA LYS A 85 -20.02 12.01 14.39
C LYS A 85 -21.40 11.36 14.53
N ARG A 86 -21.61 10.56 15.58
CA ARG A 86 -22.95 10.16 16.00
C ARG A 86 -23.69 11.47 16.26
N THR A 87 -24.57 11.86 15.35
CA THR A 87 -25.65 12.77 15.70
C THR A 87 -26.58 11.95 16.57
N ASP A 88 -26.39 12.05 17.88
CA ASP A 88 -27.38 11.64 18.85
C ASP A 88 -28.62 12.48 18.59
N THR A 89 -29.54 11.92 17.81
CA THR A 89 -30.93 12.36 17.75
C THR A 89 -31.58 11.98 19.08
N THR A 90 -31.26 12.70 20.14
CA THR A 90 -32.15 12.81 21.30
C THR A 90 -33.28 13.74 20.86
N SER A 91 -34.29 13.12 20.24
CA SER A 91 -35.60 13.73 20.09
C SER A 91 -36.09 14.09 21.49
N GLN A 92 -36.36 15.37 21.68
CA GLN A 92 -37.17 15.85 22.78
C GLN A 92 -38.54 15.15 22.71
N GLY A 93 -39.03 14.74 23.88
CA GLY A 93 -40.37 14.21 24.14
C GLY A 93 -40.64 14.38 25.62
#